data_AF-A0A6M0KWW0-F1
#
_entry.id   AF-A0A6M0KWW0-F1
#
_cell.length_a   1.000
_cell.length_b   1.000
_cell.length_c   1.000
_cell.angle_alpha   90.00
_cell.angle_beta   90.00
_cell.angle_gamma   90.00
#
_symmetry.space_group_name_H-M   'P 1'
#
loop_
_entity.id
_entity.type
_entity.pdbx_description
1 polymer ?
#
loop_
_entity_poly.entity_id
_entity_poly.type
_entity_poly.pdbx_seq_one_letter_code
_entity_poly.pdbx_strand_id
1 'polypeptide(L)'
;MAENATAVVRMEEGYMRLTLEYDDPTFKTDICKYVGEAEKDLEIYPEVLHRRDNPKKWFTSIEFSGDDYICSRSCGDFIEMVVSGLGIKKCISD
;
A
#
# COMPACT_ATOMS: atom_id res chain seq x y z
N MET A 1 -5.54 15.05 7.87
CA MET A 1 -4.90 14.64 6.60
C MET A 1 -5.36 13.27 6.09
N ALA A 2 -5.84 12.34 6.92
CA ALA A 2 -6.26 11.00 6.47
C ALA A 2 -7.78 10.71 6.57
N GLU A 3 -8.66 11.72 6.59
CA GLU A 3 -10.10 11.47 6.86
C GLU A 3 -10.83 10.73 5.72
N ASN A 4 -10.26 10.69 4.52
CA ASN A 4 -10.87 10.05 3.36
C ASN A 4 -10.01 8.95 2.71
N ALA A 5 -8.87 8.57 3.31
CA ALA A 5 -8.01 7.50 2.78
C ALA A 5 -8.37 6.16 3.42
N THR A 6 -8.69 5.16 2.59
CA THR A 6 -9.01 3.80 3.05
C THR A 6 -7.94 2.84 2.57
N ALA A 7 -7.40 2.04 3.48
CA ALA A 7 -6.48 0.95 3.16
C ALA A 7 -7.21 -0.39 3.21
N VAL A 8 -7.04 -1.20 2.16
CA VAL A 8 -7.53 -2.57 2.07
C VAL A 8 -6.34 -3.49 1.82
N VAL A 9 -6.14 -4.47 2.70
CA VAL A 9 -5.10 -5.49 2.53
C VAL A 9 -5.77 -6.77 2.08
N ARG A 10 -5.28 -7.37 0.99
CA ARG A 10 -5.71 -8.67 0.48
C ARG A 10 -4.53 -9.63 0.43
N MET A 11 -4.76 -10.85 0.91
CA MET A 11 -3.77 -11.92 0.90
C MET A 11 -4.39 -13.14 0.21
N GLU A 12 -3.75 -13.58 -0.86
CA GLU A 12 -4.12 -14.73 -1.69
C GLU A 12 -2.92 -15.69 -1.74
N GLU A 13 -3.12 -16.97 -2.10
CA GLU A 13 -2.00 -17.92 -2.20
C GLU A 13 -0.94 -17.41 -3.19
N GLY A 14 0.26 -17.14 -2.69
CA GLY A 14 1.37 -16.65 -3.49
C GLY A 14 1.38 -15.15 -3.78
N TYR A 15 0.46 -14.38 -3.19
CA TYR A 15 0.27 -12.98 -3.53
C TYR A 15 -0.27 -12.15 -2.36
N MET A 16 0.36 -11.01 -2.10
CA MET A 16 -0.14 -10.03 -1.13
C MET A 16 -0.30 -8.67 -1.81
N ARG A 17 -1.40 -7.98 -1.52
CA ARG A 17 -1.66 -6.64 -2.05
C ARG A 17 -2.20 -5.71 -0.99
N LEU A 18 -1.60 -4.53 -0.89
CA LEU A 18 -2.19 -3.36 -0.24
C LEU A 18 -2.81 -2.46 -1.30
N THR A 19 -4.09 -2.15 -1.17
CA THR A 19 -4.79 -1.18 -2.01
C THR A 19 -5.20 0.02 -1.18
N LEU A 20 -4.76 1.20 -1.60
CA LEU A 20 -5.08 2.48 -1.00
C LEU A 20 -6.07 3.22 -1.90
N GLU A 21 -7.26 3.52 -1.37
CA GLU A 21 -8.25 4.38 -2.01
C GLU A 21 -8.18 5.79 -1.40
N TYR A 22 -8.15 6.80 -2.26
CA TYR A 22 -8.12 8.21 -1.87
C TYR A 22 -8.80 9.12 -2.91
N ASP A 23 -9.35 10.25 -2.48
CA ASP A 23 -10.01 11.24 -3.33
C ASP A 23 -9.06 12.38 -3.75
N ASP A 24 -8.05 12.67 -2.94
CA ASP A 24 -7.11 13.76 -3.17
C ASP A 24 -5.83 13.29 -3.90
N PRO A 25 -5.48 13.85 -5.08
CA PRO A 25 -4.34 13.40 -5.85
C PRO A 25 -2.98 13.72 -5.21
N THR A 26 -2.90 14.66 -4.24
CA THR A 26 -1.64 14.96 -3.56
C THR A 26 -1.18 13.81 -2.67
N PHE A 27 -2.14 13.00 -2.18
CA PHE A 27 -1.91 11.78 -1.43
C PHE A 27 -1.03 10.76 -2.16
N LYS A 28 -1.04 10.77 -3.50
CA LYS A 28 -0.14 9.95 -4.32
C LYS A 28 1.34 10.23 -4.00
N THR A 29 1.69 11.49 -3.80
CA THR A 29 3.08 11.90 -3.52
C THR A 29 3.54 11.36 -2.16
N ASP A 30 2.67 11.44 -1.15
CA ASP A 30 2.94 10.88 0.17
C ASP A 30 3.06 9.36 0.12
N ILE A 31 2.19 8.67 -0.63
CA ILE A 31 2.29 7.21 -0.83
C ILE A 31 3.65 6.85 -1.44
N CYS A 32 4.05 7.50 -2.54
CA CYS A 32 5.34 7.22 -3.18
C CYS A 32 6.52 7.49 -2.24
N LYS A 33 6.43 8.52 -1.38
CA LYS A 33 7.46 8.83 -0.39
C LYS A 33 7.60 7.68 0.63
N TYR A 34 6.52 7.29 1.29
CA TYR A 34 6.58 6.26 2.33
C TYR A 34 6.91 4.88 1.77
N VAL A 35 6.45 4.57 0.55
CA VAL A 35 6.89 3.37 -0.17
C VAL A 35 8.40 3.41 -0.36
N GLY A 36 8.96 4.49 -0.92
CA GLY A 36 10.40 4.58 -1.15
C GLY A 36 11.26 4.61 0.11
N GLU A 37 10.70 5.01 1.26
CA GLU A 37 11.34 4.87 2.57
C GLU A 37 11.34 3.39 3.01
N ALA A 38 10.20 2.71 2.91
CA ALA A 38 10.07 1.29 3.26
C ALA A 38 10.92 0.38 2.35
N GLU A 39 11.01 0.68 1.06
CA GLU A 39 11.86 -0.08 0.11
C GLU A 39 13.33 -0.04 0.53
N LYS A 40 13.81 1.12 0.99
CA LYS A 40 15.20 1.29 1.41
C LYS A 40 15.51 0.66 2.77
N ASP A 41 14.58 0.76 3.70
CA ASP A 41 14.77 0.27 5.07
C ASP A 41 14.69 -1.26 5.13
N LEU A 42 13.78 -1.85 4.34
CA LEU A 42 13.48 -3.28 4.38
C LEU A 42 14.11 -4.08 3.22
N GLU A 43 14.71 -3.39 2.23
CA GLU A 43 15.27 -3.99 1.01
C GLU A 43 14.24 -4.83 0.22
N ILE A 44 12.97 -4.39 0.23
CA ILE A 44 11.84 -5.01 -0.46
C ILE A 44 11.37 -4.08 -1.57
N TYR A 45 11.14 -4.61 -2.78
CA TYR A 45 10.79 -3.80 -3.95
C TYR A 45 9.51 -4.34 -4.58
N PRO A 46 8.33 -4.01 -4.03
CA PRO A 46 7.05 -4.47 -4.55
C PRO A 46 6.67 -3.73 -5.84
N GLU A 47 5.71 -4.27 -6.58
CA GLU A 47 5.14 -3.58 -7.72
C GLU A 47 4.14 -2.51 -7.26
N VAL A 48 4.31 -1.28 -7.73
CA VAL A 48 3.44 -0.15 -7.36
C VAL A 48 2.65 0.33 -8.58
N LEU A 49 1.33 0.14 -8.53
CA LEU A 49 0.40 0.46 -9.60
C LEU A 49 -0.53 1.59 -9.17
N HIS A 50 -0.55 2.68 -9.94
CA HIS A 50 -1.51 3.77 -9.73
C HIS A 50 -2.63 3.68 -10.77
N ARG A 51 -3.88 3.62 -10.30
CA ARG A 51 -5.07 3.55 -11.16
C ARG A 51 -6.09 4.62 -10.80
N ARG A 52 -6.92 4.97 -11.77
CA ARG A 52 -8.07 5.86 -11.61
C ARG A 52 -9.26 5.25 -12.32
N ASP A 53 -10.05 4.48 -11.56
CA ASP A 53 -11.28 3.87 -12.07
C ASP A 53 -12.49 4.82 -12.02
N ASN A 54 -12.43 5.87 -11.19
CA ASN A 54 -13.51 6.86 -11.06
C ASN A 54 -12.94 8.28 -11.13
N PRO A 55 -13.62 9.25 -11.77
CA PRO A 55 -13.18 10.65 -11.75
C PRO A 55 -12.99 11.22 -10.34
N LYS A 56 -13.66 10.67 -9.32
CA LYS A 56 -13.60 11.12 -7.92
C LYS A 56 -12.74 10.25 -7.00
N LYS A 57 -12.21 9.12 -7.48
CA LYS A 57 -11.44 8.19 -6.64
C LYS A 57 -10.20 7.70 -7.36
N TRP A 58 -9.10 7.68 -6.62
CA TRP A 58 -7.80 7.22 -7.04
C TRP A 58 -7.43 6.00 -6.23
N PHE A 59 -6.65 5.12 -6.86
CA PHE A 59 -6.21 3.87 -6.26
C PHE A 59 -4.70 3.74 -6.43
N THR A 60 -4.03 3.32 -5.37
CA THR A 60 -2.65 2.81 -5.47
C THR A 60 -2.63 1.39 -4.93
N SER A 61 -2.18 0.45 -5.76
CA SER A 61 -1.94 -0.93 -5.37
C SER A 61 -0.44 -1.15 -5.20
N ILE A 62 -0.06 -1.72 -4.07
CA ILE A 62 1.30 -2.17 -3.77
C ILE A 62 1.21 -3.70 -3.70
N GLU A 63 1.88 -4.37 -4.63
CA GLU A 63 1.70 -5.78 -4.92
C GLU A 63 3.02 -6.53 -4.67
N PHE A 64 2.95 -7.55 -3.82
CA PHE A 64 4.06 -8.43 -3.47
C PHE A 64 3.76 -9.79 -4.12
N SER A 65 4.52 -10.11 -5.17
CA SER A 65 4.31 -11.29 -6.01
C SER A 65 5.58 -12.14 -6.07
N GLY A 66 5.43 -13.46 -6.06
CA GLY A 66 6.54 -14.41 -6.15
C GLY A 66 7.02 -14.95 -4.80
N ASP A 67 7.71 -16.10 -4.86
CA ASP A 67 8.13 -16.90 -3.70
C ASP A 67 8.94 -16.14 -2.64
N ASP A 68 9.70 -15.13 -3.04
CA ASP A 68 10.49 -14.28 -2.13
C ASP A 68 9.63 -13.50 -1.12
N TYR A 69 8.36 -13.27 -1.43
CA TYR A 69 7.47 -12.44 -0.62
C TYR A 69 6.33 -13.23 0.07
N ILE A 70 6.09 -14.47 -0.34
CA ILE A 70 5.01 -15.31 0.18
C ILE A 70 5.22 -15.55 1.69
N CYS A 71 4.24 -15.12 2.49
CA CYS A 71 4.25 -15.28 3.96
C CYS A 71 5.49 -14.70 4.66
N SER A 72 6.21 -13.77 4.03
CA SER A 72 7.33 -13.10 4.68
C SER A 72 6.81 -12.06 5.68
N ARG A 73 7.40 -12.03 6.87
CA ARG A 73 7.09 -11.01 7.89
C ARG A 73 7.37 -9.60 7.37
N SER A 74 8.37 -9.50 6.49
CA SER A 74 8.86 -8.28 5.88
C SER A 74 7.80 -7.56 5.03
N CYS A 75 6.90 -8.30 4.36
CA CYS A 75 5.74 -7.70 3.66
C CYS A 75 4.76 -7.03 4.63
N GLY A 76 4.52 -7.67 5.79
CA GLY A 76 3.69 -7.10 6.85
C GLY A 76 4.29 -5.83 7.43
N ASP A 77 5.59 -5.86 7.72
CA ASP A 77 6.34 -4.71 8.24
C ASP A 77 6.34 -3.54 7.23
N PHE A 78 6.47 -3.84 5.92
CA PHE A 78 6.36 -2.85 4.85
C PHE A 78 4.98 -2.18 4.84
N ILE A 79 3.91 -2.99 4.86
CA ILE A 79 2.53 -2.49 4.86
C ILE A 79 2.28 -1.63 6.11
N GLU A 80 2.75 -2.06 7.28
CA GLU A 80 2.60 -1.31 8.52
C GLU A 80 3.32 0.04 8.45
N MET A 81 4.55 0.08 7.92
CA MET A 81 5.32 1.31 7.76
C MET A 81 4.60 2.31 6.85
N VAL A 82 4.09 1.85 5.70
CA VAL A 82 3.38 2.70 4.74
C VAL A 82 2.06 3.21 5.32
N VAL A 83 1.23 2.33 5.89
CA VAL A 83 -0.08 2.70 6.46
C VAL A 83 0.09 3.66 7.64
N SER A 84 1.05 3.40 8.52
CA SER A 84 1.35 4.24 9.69
C SER A 84 1.90 5.60 9.28
N GLY A 85 2.81 5.64 8.29
CA GLY A 85 3.34 6.88 7.74
C GLY A 85 2.25 7.76 7.10
N LEU A 86 1.29 7.14 6.42
CA LEU A 86 0.13 7.83 5.85
C LEU A 86 -0.92 8.25 6.90
N GLY A 87 -0.76 7.84 8.16
CA GLY A 87 -1.70 8.14 9.24
C GLY A 87 -3.06 7.47 9.07
N ILE A 88 -3.13 6.37 8.31
CA ILE A 88 -4.35 5.61 8.10
C ILE A 88 -4.63 4.79 9.36
N LYS A 89 -5.68 5.17 10.09
CA LYS A 89 -5.97 4.59 11.43
C LYS A 89 -6.74 3.27 11.38
N LYS A 90 -7.27 2.89 10.22
CA LYS A 90 -8.08 1.68 10.05
C LYS A 90 -7.81 1.04 8.70
N CYS A 91 -7.29 -0.19 8.74
CA CYS A 91 -7.27 -1.08 7.60
C CYS A 91 -8.56 -1.90 7.59
N ILE A 92 -9.16 -2.07 6.43
CA ILE A 92 -10.26 -3.00 6.23
C ILE A 92 -9.63 -4.27 5.65
N SER A 93 -9.66 -5.35 6.42
CA SER A 93 -9.41 -6.70 5.93
C SER A 93 -10.75 -7.28 5.48
N ASP A 94 -10.86 -7.65 4.21
CA ASP A 94 -11.98 -8.42 3.67
C ASP A 94 -11.68 -9.92 3.82
#